data_AF-A0A9P6AC02-F1
#
_entry.id   AF-A0A9P6AC02-F1
#
_cell.length_a   1.000
_cell.length_b   1.000
_cell.length_c   1.000
_cell.angle_alpha   90.00
_cell.angle_beta   90.00
_cell.angle_gamma   90.00
#
_symmetry.space_group_name_H-M   'P 1'
#
loop_
_entity.id
_entity.type
_entity.pdbx_description
1 polymer ?
#
loop_
_entity_poly.entity_id
_entity_poly.type
_entity_poly.pdbx_seq_one_letter_code
_entity_poly.pdbx_strand_id
1 'polypeptide(L)'
;MGSSSPNSGGPMPPTACGPLLELSTPAPPGPFDPRVSENPAMSRTICLGNGRSVTFSLSLLSLPPQPSYDSMNIPTLVRHWESYPLPLNPHHTEDIGLQFWPMVYHKTVHWASSFQNTWNRWKFLVMAWKSYSTEDLFWEHFSTDKGRMGYDAIQTQMLKDRQILNEMHAAAAREEFPDLNHPAFQGRKQGIPYTMSKTEAIAKAYRKLKKIIEVEERS
;
A
#
# COMPACT_ATOMS: atom_id res chain seq x y z
N MET A 1 -43.78 13.40 43.58
CA MET A 1 -44.16 14.73 44.11
C MET A 1 -43.13 15.11 45.15
N GLY A 2 -42.73 16.39 45.20
CA GLY A 2 -41.59 16.84 45.99
C GLY A 2 -40.27 16.80 45.20
N SER A 3 -39.49 17.86 45.01
CA SER A 3 -39.69 19.31 44.83
C SER A 3 -38.31 19.96 44.85
N SER A 4 -38.13 21.05 44.09
CA SER A 4 -37.13 22.12 44.32
C SER A 4 -35.63 21.88 44.05
N SER A 5 -35.15 22.46 42.94
CA SER A 5 -33.88 23.25 42.89
C SER A 5 -34.07 24.58 43.68
N PRO A 6 -33.04 25.42 44.02
CA PRO A 6 -31.94 25.95 43.17
C PRO A 6 -30.55 25.89 43.91
N ASN A 7 -29.48 26.69 43.74
CA ASN A 7 -29.19 27.93 42.97
C ASN A 7 -27.66 28.17 42.73
N SER A 8 -27.32 29.32 42.11
CA SER A 8 -26.13 30.21 42.28
C SER A 8 -24.99 29.87 43.26
N GLY A 9 -23.72 30.26 43.08
CA GLY A 9 -23.06 31.09 42.06
C GLY A 9 -21.91 31.97 42.63
N GLY A 10 -20.69 31.89 42.06
CA GLY A 10 -19.49 32.69 42.43
C GLY A 10 -18.81 32.34 43.77
N PRO A 11 -17.63 32.90 44.13
CA PRO A 11 -16.79 33.89 43.41
C PRO A 11 -15.29 33.51 43.23
N MET A 12 -14.52 34.40 42.58
CA MET A 12 -13.04 34.52 42.54
C MET A 12 -12.60 35.67 43.50
N PRO A 13 -11.30 36.06 43.66
CA PRO A 13 -10.00 35.37 43.64
C PRO A 13 -9.26 35.54 45.03
N PRO A 14 -7.91 35.41 45.18
CA PRO A 14 -7.04 36.61 45.07
C PRO A 14 -5.54 36.44 44.65
N THR A 15 -5.05 37.49 43.98
CA THR A 15 -3.77 38.25 44.10
C THR A 15 -2.44 37.66 44.63
N ALA A 16 -1.37 37.78 43.80
CA ALA A 16 0.00 38.23 44.13
C ALA A 16 0.84 38.35 42.82
N CYS A 17 1.94 39.09 42.64
CA CYS A 17 2.43 40.41 43.07
C CYS A 17 3.86 40.61 42.45
N GLY A 18 3.98 41.33 41.32
CA GLY A 18 5.24 41.95 40.83
C GLY A 18 6.39 41.05 40.34
N PRO A 19 7.52 41.63 39.83
CA PRO A 19 7.83 43.06 39.71
C PRO A 19 7.95 43.59 38.26
N LEU A 20 8.29 44.86 38.17
CA LEU A 20 8.23 45.76 37.01
C LEU A 20 9.61 45.90 36.34
N LEU A 21 9.72 45.73 35.01
CA LEU A 21 10.90 46.13 34.24
C LEU A 21 10.53 46.74 32.86
N GLU A 22 10.94 48.00 32.73
CA GLU A 22 11.39 48.74 31.53
C GLU A 22 10.51 48.85 30.27
N LEU A 23 10.11 50.10 30.02
CA LEU A 23 9.34 50.58 28.88
C LEU A 23 10.23 50.75 27.63
N SER A 24 10.43 49.68 26.85
CA SER A 24 11.09 49.80 25.54
C SER A 24 10.21 50.50 24.51
N THR A 25 10.80 51.48 23.81
CA THR A 25 10.14 52.32 22.81
C THR A 25 9.63 51.51 21.61
N PRO A 26 8.40 51.72 21.10
CA PRO A 26 7.95 51.06 19.89
C PRO A 26 8.71 51.57 18.66
N ALA A 27 9.35 50.66 17.94
CA ALA A 27 9.90 50.94 16.61
C ALA A 27 8.76 51.27 15.63
N PRO A 28 8.99 52.14 14.61
CA PRO A 28 7.96 52.46 13.63
C PRO A 28 7.56 51.21 12.83
N PRO A 29 6.27 51.07 12.45
CA PRO A 29 5.84 49.97 11.60
C PRO A 29 6.54 50.06 10.24
N GLY A 30 7.33 49.04 9.91
CA GLY A 30 7.85 48.85 8.56
C GLY A 30 6.72 48.66 7.55
N PRO A 31 6.97 48.88 6.25
CA PRO A 31 5.94 48.73 5.24
C PRO A 31 5.39 47.29 5.23
N PHE A 32 4.07 47.16 5.21
CA PHE A 32 3.40 45.88 4.99
C PHE A 32 3.88 45.28 3.67
N ASP A 33 4.54 44.13 3.73
CA ASP A 33 4.93 43.36 2.54
C ASP A 33 3.74 42.45 2.14
N PRO A 34 3.04 42.72 1.02
CA PRO A 34 1.78 42.06 0.69
C PRO A 34 2.02 40.78 -0.13
N ARG A 35 2.93 39.93 0.32
CA ARG A 35 3.37 38.64 -0.26
C ARG A 35 4.07 37.84 0.86
N VAL A 36 3.80 36.57 1.12
CA VAL A 36 2.94 35.58 0.45
C VAL A 36 2.13 34.84 1.51
N SER A 37 0.82 34.74 1.35
CA SER A 37 0.04 33.75 2.09
C SER A 37 0.28 32.39 1.43
N GLU A 38 1.39 31.75 1.81
CA GLU A 38 1.64 30.36 1.47
C GLU A 38 0.58 29.53 2.20
N ASN A 39 -0.49 29.19 1.48
CA ASN A 39 -1.27 28.00 1.79
C ASN A 39 -0.27 26.88 2.07
N PRO A 40 -0.33 26.17 3.21
CA PRO A 40 0.59 25.08 3.50
C PRO A 40 0.36 23.99 2.46
N ALA A 41 1.16 24.03 1.40
CA ALA A 41 1.01 23.18 0.24
C ALA A 41 1.19 21.75 0.73
N MET A 42 0.12 20.96 0.68
CA MET A 42 0.07 19.64 1.31
C MET A 42 1.26 18.82 0.83
N SER A 43 2.25 18.67 1.70
CA SER A 43 3.46 17.92 1.42
C SER A 43 3.26 16.47 1.84
N ARG A 44 3.99 15.58 1.18
CA ARG A 44 3.97 14.16 1.50
C ARG A 44 5.40 13.64 1.50
N THR A 45 5.74 12.93 2.57
CA THR A 45 7.01 12.23 2.72
C THR A 45 6.81 10.75 2.47
N ILE A 46 7.68 10.15 1.65
CA ILE A 46 7.77 8.71 1.45
C ILE A 46 9.13 8.22 1.98
N CYS A 47 9.13 7.08 2.66
CA CYS A 47 10.37 6.41 3.06
C CYS A 47 10.71 5.35 2.01
N LEU A 48 11.89 5.46 1.41
CA LEU A 48 12.44 4.51 0.47
C LEU A 48 13.05 3.31 1.21
N GLY A 49 13.15 2.15 0.55
CA GLY A 49 13.66 0.91 1.17
C GLY A 49 15.13 0.97 1.62
N ASN A 50 15.87 2.02 1.25
CA ASN A 50 17.23 2.31 1.69
C ASN A 50 17.30 3.22 2.94
N GLY A 51 16.17 3.49 3.59
CA GLY A 51 16.08 4.34 4.79
C GLY A 51 16.08 5.84 4.53
N ARG A 52 16.14 6.29 3.26
CA ARG A 52 16.00 7.71 2.88
C ARG A 52 14.53 8.13 2.84
N SER A 53 14.28 9.42 3.05
CA SER A 53 12.95 10.01 2.96
C SER A 53 12.91 11.11 1.90
N VAL A 54 11.92 11.05 1.01
CA VAL A 54 11.69 12.06 -0.04
C VAL A 54 10.40 12.80 0.26
N THR A 55 10.45 14.12 0.38
CA THR A 55 9.30 14.99 0.68
C THR A 55 8.98 15.88 -0.49
N PHE A 56 7.78 15.75 -1.08
CA PHE A 56 7.32 16.56 -2.21
C PHE A 56 6.03 17.31 -1.86
N SER A 57 5.85 18.50 -2.45
CA SER A 57 4.55 19.18 -2.44
C SER A 57 3.62 18.52 -3.45
N LEU A 58 2.37 18.23 -3.06
CA LEU A 58 1.34 17.74 -3.98
C LEU A 58 0.98 18.76 -5.07
N SER A 59 1.22 20.06 -4.86
CA SER A 59 1.01 21.10 -5.89
C SER A 59 2.08 21.12 -6.99
N LEU A 60 3.24 20.52 -6.75
CA LEU A 60 4.38 20.45 -7.69
C LEU A 60 4.56 19.05 -8.27
N LEU A 61 3.65 18.12 -7.96
CA LEU A 61 3.72 16.74 -8.42
C LEU A 61 3.31 16.66 -9.89
N SER A 62 4.23 16.25 -10.75
CA SER A 62 3.97 16.06 -12.17
C SER A 62 2.95 14.94 -12.39
N LEU A 63 2.15 15.03 -13.47
CA LEU A 63 1.27 13.94 -13.90
C LEU A 63 2.06 12.62 -13.95
N PRO A 64 1.50 11.50 -13.46
CA PRO A 64 2.20 10.22 -13.50
C PRO A 64 2.48 9.86 -14.97
N PRO A 65 3.76 9.69 -15.37
CA PRO A 65 4.06 9.23 -16.71
C PRO A 65 3.39 7.86 -16.92
N GLN A 66 2.85 7.62 -18.11
CA GLN A 66 2.14 6.39 -18.44
C GLN A 66 2.98 5.55 -19.41
N PRO A 67 4.09 4.93 -18.96
CA PRO A 67 4.83 3.98 -19.79
C PRO A 67 3.90 2.82 -20.13
N SER A 68 3.87 2.42 -21.40
CA SER A 68 3.22 1.18 -21.81
C SER A 68 4.22 0.04 -21.67
N TYR A 69 3.92 -0.93 -20.79
CA TYR A 69 4.60 -2.22 -20.80
C TYR A 69 3.61 -3.27 -21.32
N ASP A 70 4.01 -3.95 -22.38
CA ASP A 70 3.40 -5.19 -22.85
C ASP A 70 4.09 -6.39 -22.17
N SER A 71 3.66 -7.61 -22.52
CA SER A 71 4.31 -8.82 -22.03
C SER A 71 5.71 -9.05 -22.59
N MET A 72 6.11 -8.35 -23.67
CA MET A 72 7.47 -8.48 -24.22
C MET A 72 8.49 -7.68 -23.42
N ASN A 73 8.04 -6.65 -22.69
CA ASN A 73 8.89 -5.70 -21.96
C ASN A 73 8.88 -5.90 -20.42
N ILE A 74 8.52 -7.09 -19.91
CA ILE A 74 8.56 -7.38 -18.46
C ILE A 74 9.95 -7.12 -17.83
N PRO A 75 11.10 -7.47 -18.43
CA PRO A 75 12.42 -7.14 -17.87
C PRO A 75 12.67 -5.63 -17.69
N THR A 76 12.05 -4.79 -18.54
CA THR A 76 12.10 -3.33 -18.44
C THR A 76 11.19 -2.85 -17.31
N LEU A 77 9.97 -3.40 -17.21
CA LEU A 77 9.05 -3.15 -16.11
C LEU A 77 9.69 -3.48 -14.75
N VAL A 78 10.39 -4.62 -14.62
CA VAL A 78 11.04 -5.05 -13.38
C VAL A 78 12.15 -4.08 -12.96
N ARG A 79 12.97 -3.57 -13.88
CA ARG A 79 13.93 -2.49 -13.58
C ARG A 79 13.23 -1.23 -13.11
N HIS A 80 12.23 -0.79 -13.87
CA HIS A 80 11.45 0.41 -13.59
C HIS A 80 10.66 0.33 -12.27
N TRP A 81 10.31 -0.87 -11.82
CA TRP A 81 9.66 -1.11 -10.53
C TRP A 81 10.51 -0.62 -9.34
N GLU A 82 11.83 -0.75 -9.44
CA GLU A 82 12.79 -0.41 -8.39
C GLU A 82 13.35 1.00 -8.55
N SER A 83 13.75 1.38 -9.78
CA SER A 83 14.28 2.70 -10.13
C SER A 83 13.62 3.19 -11.41
N TYR A 84 12.91 4.30 -11.36
CA TYR A 84 12.26 4.90 -12.53
C TYR A 84 12.89 6.26 -12.85
N PRO A 85 13.45 6.45 -14.07
CA PRO A 85 14.36 7.56 -14.37
C PRO A 85 13.62 8.85 -14.75
N LEU A 86 12.56 9.22 -14.03
CA LEU A 86 11.87 10.49 -14.20
C LEU A 86 11.68 11.22 -12.86
N PRO A 87 12.16 12.47 -12.75
CA PRO A 87 11.99 13.28 -11.54
C PRO A 87 10.52 13.65 -11.38
N LEU A 88 9.86 13.13 -10.34
CA LEU A 88 8.42 13.38 -10.09
C LEU A 88 8.13 14.84 -9.66
N ASN A 89 9.17 15.58 -9.27
CA ASN A 89 9.14 16.98 -8.85
C ASN A 89 10.41 17.67 -9.39
N PRO A 90 10.34 18.89 -9.98
CA PRO A 90 11.51 19.61 -10.51
C PRO A 90 12.65 19.85 -9.50
N HIS A 91 12.38 19.76 -8.19
CA HIS A 91 13.37 19.92 -7.13
C HIS A 91 13.99 18.59 -6.62
N HIS A 92 13.57 17.44 -7.16
CA HIS A 92 14.14 16.13 -6.81
C HIS A 92 14.67 15.40 -8.04
N THR A 93 15.97 15.14 -8.05
CA THR A 93 16.66 14.35 -9.08
C THR A 93 16.76 12.86 -8.71
N GLU A 94 15.93 12.40 -7.77
CA GLU A 94 15.95 11.01 -7.30
C GLU A 94 14.98 10.14 -8.11
N ASP A 95 15.47 9.02 -8.63
CA ASP A 95 14.64 7.98 -9.23
C ASP A 95 13.68 7.38 -8.19
N ILE A 96 12.37 7.41 -8.49
CA ILE A 96 11.33 6.83 -7.63
C ILE A 96 10.66 5.68 -8.39
N GLY A 97 11.11 4.45 -8.10
CA GLY A 97 10.58 3.23 -8.68
C GLY A 97 9.06 3.09 -8.56
N LEU A 98 8.44 2.43 -9.54
CA LEU A 98 6.97 2.30 -9.65
C LEU A 98 6.32 1.73 -8.37
N GLN A 99 7.04 0.95 -7.56
CA GLN A 99 6.53 0.42 -6.30
C GLN A 99 6.07 1.48 -5.29
N PHE A 100 6.67 2.68 -5.31
CA PHE A 100 6.34 3.77 -4.39
C PHE A 100 5.22 4.68 -4.92
N TRP A 101 4.81 4.52 -6.18
CA TRP A 101 3.82 5.40 -6.80
C TRP A 101 2.42 5.40 -6.16
N PRO A 102 1.91 4.35 -5.50
CA PRO A 102 0.72 4.48 -4.67
C PRO A 102 0.94 5.52 -3.58
N MET A 103 2.09 5.49 -2.89
CA MET A 103 2.40 6.47 -1.85
C MET A 103 2.52 7.88 -2.42
N VAL A 104 3.05 8.04 -3.64
CA VAL A 104 3.14 9.35 -4.31
C VAL A 104 1.76 9.87 -4.74
N TYR A 105 1.02 9.09 -5.53
CA TYR A 105 -0.18 9.54 -6.23
C TYR A 105 -1.51 9.24 -5.53
N HIS A 106 -1.53 8.51 -4.40
CA HIS A 106 -2.76 8.23 -3.66
C HIS A 106 -3.54 9.51 -3.33
N LYS A 107 -4.87 9.46 -3.52
CA LYS A 107 -5.84 10.58 -3.45
C LYS A 107 -5.73 11.64 -4.56
N THR A 108 -4.86 11.48 -5.57
CA THR A 108 -4.97 12.29 -6.80
C THR A 108 -6.07 11.73 -7.71
N VAL A 109 -6.68 12.58 -8.53
CA VAL A 109 -7.72 12.18 -9.50
C VAL A 109 -7.18 11.13 -10.48
N HIS A 110 -5.96 11.35 -11.00
CA HIS A 110 -5.30 10.47 -11.97
C HIS A 110 -4.98 9.08 -11.43
N TRP A 111 -4.70 8.95 -10.13
CA TRP A 111 -4.54 7.66 -9.48
C TRP A 111 -5.83 6.84 -9.55
N ALA A 112 -6.94 7.44 -9.11
CA ALA A 112 -8.23 6.76 -9.00
C ALA A 112 -8.89 6.47 -10.37
N SER A 113 -8.73 7.36 -11.36
CA SER A 113 -9.46 7.24 -12.63
C SER A 113 -8.86 6.26 -13.63
N SER A 114 -7.54 6.02 -13.59
CA SER A 114 -6.88 5.21 -14.63
C SER A 114 -5.63 4.49 -14.15
N PHE A 115 -4.82 5.12 -13.30
CA PHE A 115 -3.48 4.60 -13.02
C PHE A 115 -3.47 3.40 -12.06
N GLN A 116 -4.37 3.34 -11.07
CA GLN A 116 -4.42 2.27 -10.07
C GLN A 116 -4.56 0.87 -10.70
N ASN A 117 -5.40 0.71 -11.73
CA ASN A 117 -5.60 -0.57 -12.41
C ASN A 117 -4.34 -1.01 -13.16
N THR A 118 -3.72 -0.09 -13.90
CA THR A 118 -2.47 -0.33 -14.62
C THR A 118 -1.33 -0.68 -13.66
N TRP A 119 -1.20 0.05 -12.54
CA TRP A 119 -0.23 -0.25 -11.50
C TRP A 119 -0.45 -1.63 -10.85
N ASN A 120 -1.70 -2.03 -10.59
CA ASN A 120 -2.02 -3.36 -10.07
C ASN A 120 -1.60 -4.48 -11.05
N ARG A 121 -1.81 -4.29 -12.36
CA ARG A 121 -1.34 -5.22 -13.40
C ARG A 121 0.19 -5.34 -13.38
N TRP A 122 0.90 -4.22 -13.22
CA TRP A 122 2.36 -4.20 -13.12
C TRP A 122 2.88 -4.86 -11.84
N LYS A 123 2.28 -4.55 -10.67
CA LYS A 123 2.58 -5.21 -9.39
C LYS A 123 2.50 -6.73 -9.55
N PHE A 124 1.40 -7.21 -10.14
CA PHE A 124 1.18 -8.63 -10.38
C PHE A 124 2.28 -9.25 -11.25
N LEU A 125 2.60 -8.66 -12.42
CA LEU A 125 3.68 -9.17 -13.27
C LEU A 125 5.05 -9.17 -12.59
N VAL A 126 5.39 -8.13 -11.81
CA VAL A 126 6.70 -8.06 -11.13
C VAL A 126 6.79 -9.07 -10.00
N MET A 127 5.72 -9.30 -9.23
CA MET A 127 5.71 -10.35 -8.20
C MET A 127 5.76 -11.74 -8.82
N ALA A 128 5.04 -11.97 -9.92
CA ALA A 128 5.11 -13.18 -10.71
C ALA A 128 6.50 -13.43 -11.30
N TRP A 129 7.20 -12.39 -11.75
CA TRP A 129 8.58 -12.50 -12.23
C TRP A 129 9.54 -12.88 -11.10
N LYS A 130 9.43 -12.18 -9.96
CA LYS A 130 10.32 -12.36 -8.79
C LYS A 130 10.11 -13.67 -8.03
N SER A 131 9.07 -14.46 -8.32
CA SER A 131 8.92 -15.81 -7.76
C SER A 131 9.75 -16.87 -8.49
N TYR A 132 10.27 -16.57 -9.68
CA TYR A 132 11.18 -17.45 -10.43
C TYR A 132 12.63 -17.04 -10.21
N SER A 133 13.54 -18.01 -10.18
CA SER A 133 14.97 -17.74 -9.93
C SER A 133 15.71 -17.15 -11.13
N THR A 134 15.19 -17.33 -12.35
CA THR A 134 15.78 -16.82 -13.60
C THR A 134 14.70 -16.39 -14.59
N GLU A 135 15.06 -15.53 -15.54
CA GLU A 135 14.20 -15.16 -16.68
C GLU A 135 13.79 -16.39 -17.50
N ASP A 136 14.71 -17.34 -17.72
CA ASP A 136 14.46 -18.53 -18.53
C ASP A 136 13.37 -19.41 -17.91
N LEU A 137 13.40 -19.64 -16.59
CA LEU A 137 12.37 -20.42 -15.88
C LEU A 137 10.99 -19.73 -15.91
N PHE A 138 10.96 -18.39 -15.84
CA PHE A 138 9.72 -17.64 -16.00
C PHE A 138 9.14 -17.85 -17.41
N TRP A 139 9.97 -17.73 -18.45
CA TRP A 139 9.51 -17.91 -19.82
C TRP A 139 9.26 -19.36 -20.22
N GLU A 140 9.93 -20.34 -19.62
CA GLU A 140 9.60 -21.76 -19.79
C GLU A 140 8.17 -22.04 -19.34
N HIS A 141 7.76 -21.48 -18.19
CA HIS A 141 6.40 -21.62 -17.67
C HIS A 141 5.36 -20.76 -18.40
N PHE A 142 5.74 -19.55 -18.85
CA PHE A 142 4.86 -18.59 -19.51
C PHE A 142 5.10 -18.43 -21.02
N SER A 143 5.49 -19.50 -21.71
CA SER A 143 5.50 -19.57 -23.18
C SER A 143 4.61 -20.68 -23.72
N THR A 144 4.28 -20.55 -24.99
CA THR A 144 3.47 -21.50 -25.76
C THR A 144 4.18 -21.83 -27.07
N ASP A 145 3.64 -22.76 -27.85
CA ASP A 145 3.99 -23.00 -29.26
C ASP A 145 3.99 -21.71 -30.11
N LYS A 146 3.19 -20.72 -29.71
CA LYS A 146 3.04 -19.41 -30.37
C LYS A 146 3.93 -18.32 -29.76
N GLY A 147 4.84 -18.68 -28.86
CA GLY A 147 5.73 -17.77 -28.15
C GLY A 147 5.22 -17.33 -26.76
N ARG A 148 5.81 -16.25 -26.23
CA ARG A 148 5.60 -15.73 -24.88
C ARG A 148 4.14 -15.32 -24.65
N MET A 149 3.57 -15.68 -23.50
CA MET A 149 2.18 -15.37 -23.13
C MET A 149 1.96 -13.86 -22.91
N GLY A 150 0.76 -13.38 -23.26
CA GLY A 150 0.28 -12.04 -22.90
C GLY A 150 -0.12 -11.91 -21.43
N TYR A 151 -0.29 -10.68 -20.93
CA TYR A 151 -0.67 -10.40 -19.52
C TYR A 151 -1.87 -11.23 -19.04
N ASP A 152 -2.99 -11.21 -19.78
CA ASP A 152 -4.21 -11.90 -19.35
C ASP A 152 -4.05 -13.44 -19.39
N ALA A 153 -3.15 -13.95 -20.24
CA ALA A 153 -2.80 -15.37 -20.31
C ALA A 153 -1.91 -15.79 -19.13
N ILE A 154 -0.89 -14.98 -18.78
CA ILE A 154 -0.06 -15.16 -17.57
C ILE A 154 -0.95 -15.16 -16.32
N GLN A 155 -1.84 -14.17 -16.17
CA GLN A 155 -2.77 -14.09 -15.05
C GLN A 155 -3.69 -15.32 -15.00
N THR A 156 -4.23 -15.76 -16.14
CA THR A 156 -5.08 -16.95 -16.22
C THR A 156 -4.30 -18.23 -15.84
N GLN A 157 -3.05 -18.37 -16.26
CA GLN A 157 -2.23 -19.52 -15.93
C GLN A 157 -1.91 -19.57 -14.43
N MET A 158 -1.46 -18.46 -13.83
CA MET A 158 -1.21 -18.38 -12.39
C MET A 158 -2.45 -18.67 -11.54
N LEU A 159 -3.64 -18.30 -12.01
CA LEU A 159 -4.89 -18.66 -11.32
C LEU A 159 -5.16 -20.17 -11.36
N LYS A 160 -4.85 -20.86 -12.46
CA LYS A 160 -4.92 -22.33 -12.54
C LYS A 160 -3.87 -22.98 -11.65
N ASP A 161 -2.63 -22.52 -11.69
CA ASP A 161 -1.54 -23.06 -10.86
C ASP A 161 -1.89 -22.94 -9.36
N ARG A 162 -2.46 -21.79 -8.96
CA ARG A 162 -2.98 -21.57 -7.60
C ARG A 162 -4.16 -22.50 -7.26
N GLN A 163 -5.06 -22.78 -8.20
CA GLN A 163 -6.16 -23.74 -8.00
C GLN A 163 -5.61 -25.15 -7.78
N ILE A 164 -4.70 -25.63 -8.63
CA ILE A 164 -4.04 -26.95 -8.52
C ILE A 164 -3.31 -27.08 -7.19
N LEU A 165 -2.51 -26.10 -6.79
CA LEU A 165 -1.83 -26.10 -5.48
C LEU A 165 -2.82 -26.10 -4.31
N ASN A 166 -3.93 -25.35 -4.40
CA ASN A 166 -4.96 -25.37 -3.38
C ASN A 166 -5.67 -26.74 -3.30
N GLU A 167 -5.96 -27.38 -4.42
CA GLU A 167 -6.55 -28.72 -4.47
C GLU A 167 -5.62 -29.76 -3.85
N MET A 168 -4.35 -29.78 -4.25
CA MET A 168 -3.31 -30.65 -3.69
C MET A 168 -3.17 -30.50 -2.17
N HIS A 169 -3.05 -29.26 -1.67
CA HIS A 169 -2.92 -29.02 -0.23
C HIS A 169 -4.21 -29.28 0.55
N ALA A 170 -5.39 -29.05 -0.03
CA ALA A 170 -6.66 -29.39 0.61
C ALA A 170 -6.95 -30.90 0.57
N ALA A 171 -6.42 -31.65 -0.40
CA ALA A 171 -6.45 -33.10 -0.40
C ALA A 171 -5.58 -33.66 0.73
N ALA A 172 -4.31 -33.25 0.80
CA ALA A 172 -3.39 -33.63 1.88
C ALA A 172 -3.93 -33.28 3.28
N ALA A 173 -4.58 -32.12 3.42
CA ALA A 173 -5.23 -31.72 4.66
C ALA A 173 -6.39 -32.66 5.08
N ARG A 174 -7.18 -33.17 4.13
CA ARG A 174 -8.28 -34.10 4.41
C ARG A 174 -7.80 -35.53 4.66
N GLU A 175 -6.67 -35.91 4.07
CA GLU A 175 -6.01 -37.19 4.30
C GLU A 175 -5.40 -37.26 5.70
N GLU A 176 -4.67 -36.22 6.13
CA GLU A 176 -4.06 -36.16 7.47
C GLU A 176 -5.07 -35.83 8.57
N PHE A 177 -6.06 -34.98 8.29
CA PHE A 177 -7.10 -34.57 9.22
C PHE A 177 -8.50 -34.93 8.69
N PRO A 178 -8.94 -36.19 8.85
CA PRO A 178 -10.32 -36.60 8.60
C PRO A 178 -11.31 -35.65 9.28
N ASP A 179 -12.38 -35.32 8.55
CA ASP A 179 -13.42 -34.33 8.88
C ASP A 179 -12.91 -32.91 9.20
N LEU A 180 -11.62 -32.63 9.00
CA LEU A 180 -10.96 -31.35 9.31
C LEU A 180 -11.15 -30.92 10.78
N ASN A 181 -11.20 -31.89 11.70
CA ASN A 181 -11.46 -31.66 13.13
C ASN A 181 -10.36 -30.85 13.85
N HIS A 182 -9.22 -30.58 13.22
CA HIS A 182 -8.13 -29.79 13.80
C HIS A 182 -8.48 -28.29 13.89
N PRO A 183 -8.17 -27.58 15.02
CA PRO A 183 -8.55 -26.17 15.22
C PRO A 183 -8.11 -25.19 14.13
N ALA A 184 -7.05 -25.50 13.37
CA ALA A 184 -6.61 -24.68 12.24
C ALA A 184 -7.65 -24.55 11.11
N PHE A 185 -8.55 -25.53 10.96
CA PHE A 185 -9.62 -25.53 9.96
C PHE A 185 -10.96 -25.01 10.53
N GLN A 186 -10.97 -24.54 11.78
CA GLN A 186 -12.14 -23.95 12.41
C GLN A 186 -12.05 -22.42 12.30
N GLY A 187 -13.16 -21.80 11.90
CA GLY A 187 -13.32 -20.35 11.82
C GLY A 187 -14.49 -19.87 12.65
N ARG A 188 -14.64 -18.53 12.75
CA ARG A 188 -15.87 -17.89 13.25
C ARG A 188 -16.45 -16.99 12.18
N LYS A 189 -17.75 -17.08 11.94
CA LYS A 189 -18.51 -16.18 11.07
C LYS A 189 -19.67 -15.62 11.87
N GLN A 190 -19.69 -14.30 12.06
CA GLN A 190 -20.70 -13.63 12.91
C GLN A 190 -20.78 -14.24 14.33
N GLY A 191 -19.63 -14.61 14.91
CA GLY A 191 -19.53 -15.25 16.24
C GLY A 191 -19.77 -16.76 16.25
N ILE A 192 -20.47 -17.31 15.26
CA ILE A 192 -20.78 -18.74 15.15
C ILE A 192 -19.53 -19.52 14.69
N PRO A 193 -19.11 -20.60 15.37
CA PRO A 193 -18.03 -21.47 14.92
C PRO A 193 -18.45 -22.28 13.68
N TYR A 194 -17.53 -22.46 12.73
CA TYR A 194 -17.75 -23.28 11.53
C TYR A 194 -16.46 -23.96 11.07
N THR A 195 -16.57 -25.15 10.49
CA THR A 195 -15.44 -25.83 9.83
C THR A 195 -15.31 -25.32 8.39
N MET A 196 -14.07 -25.05 7.95
CA MET A 196 -13.78 -24.58 6.60
C MET A 196 -14.10 -25.67 5.56
N SER A 197 -15.04 -25.39 4.66
CA SER A 197 -15.43 -26.30 3.56
C SER A 197 -14.79 -25.98 2.21
N LYS A 198 -14.40 -24.72 1.98
CA LYS A 198 -13.80 -24.26 0.72
C LYS A 198 -12.35 -24.74 0.59
N THR A 199 -12.02 -25.37 -0.54
CA THR A 199 -10.67 -25.85 -0.91
C THR A 199 -9.57 -24.81 -0.65
N GLU A 200 -9.75 -23.56 -1.10
CA GLU A 200 -8.78 -22.48 -0.86
C GLU A 200 -8.56 -22.19 0.63
N ALA A 201 -9.62 -22.17 1.44
CA ALA A 201 -9.53 -21.89 2.87
C ALA A 201 -8.83 -23.02 3.61
N ILE A 202 -9.16 -24.28 3.27
CA ILE A 202 -8.51 -25.48 3.80
C ILE A 202 -7.02 -25.47 3.42
N ALA A 203 -6.68 -25.18 2.16
CA ALA A 203 -5.29 -25.12 1.69
C ALA A 203 -4.47 -24.05 2.41
N LYS A 204 -5.03 -22.83 2.59
CA LYS A 204 -4.39 -21.75 3.35
C LYS A 204 -4.18 -22.13 4.82
N ALA A 205 -5.18 -22.73 5.46
CA ALA A 205 -5.08 -23.24 6.83
C ALA A 205 -4.01 -24.34 6.95
N TYR A 206 -3.94 -25.27 6.00
CA TYR A 206 -2.96 -26.34 5.96
C TYR A 206 -1.53 -25.83 5.75
N ARG A 207 -1.31 -24.94 4.77
CA ARG A 207 0.01 -24.31 4.54
C ARG A 207 0.49 -23.56 5.78
N LYS A 208 -0.39 -22.80 6.43
CA LYS A 208 -0.10 -22.12 7.71
C LYS A 208 0.24 -23.11 8.84
N LEU A 209 -0.54 -24.19 8.99
CA LEU A 209 -0.31 -25.23 10.00
C LEU A 209 1.05 -25.92 9.81
N LYS A 210 1.38 -26.25 8.56
CA LYS A 210 2.62 -26.94 8.17
C LYS A 210 3.83 -26.02 8.04
N LYS A 211 3.66 -24.70 8.20
CA LYS A 211 4.69 -23.67 7.95
C LYS A 211 5.29 -23.77 6.54
N ILE A 212 4.48 -24.22 5.56
CA ILE A 212 4.83 -24.16 4.15
C ILE A 212 4.86 -22.68 3.80
N ILE A 213 6.04 -22.17 3.44
CA ILE A 213 6.26 -20.74 3.17
C ILE A 213 5.42 -20.35 1.95
N GLU A 214 4.31 -19.66 2.17
CA GLU A 214 3.75 -18.78 1.14
C GLU A 214 4.66 -17.57 1.03
N VAL A 215 5.15 -17.27 -0.19
CA VAL A 215 5.58 -15.91 -0.50
C VAL A 215 4.33 -15.05 -0.40
N GLU A 216 4.22 -14.28 0.69
CA GLU A 216 2.98 -13.65 1.13
C GLU A 216 2.55 -12.52 0.17
N GLU A 217 1.82 -12.88 -0.90
CA GLU A 217 1.16 -11.93 -1.80
C GLU A 217 0.04 -11.19 -1.06
N ARG A 218 0.42 -10.14 -0.32
CA ARG A 218 -0.52 -9.16 0.23
C ARG A 218 -1.22 -8.44 -0.93
N SER A 219 -2.46 -8.86 -1.17
CA SER A 219 -3.44 -8.18 -2.01
C SER A 219 -3.74 -6.79 -1.44
#